data_AF-A0A7R9GKZ6-F1
#
_entry.id   AF-A0A7R9GKZ6-F1
#
_cell.length_a   1.000
_cell.length_b   1.000
_cell.length_c   1.000
_cell.angle_alpha   90.00
_cell.angle_beta   90.00
_cell.angle_gamma   90.00
#
_symmetry.space_group_name_H-M   'P 1'
#
loop_
_entity.id
_entity.type
_entity.pdbx_description
1 polymer ?
#
loop_
_entity_poly.entity_id
_entity_poly.type
_entity_poly.pdbx_seq_one_letter_code
_entity_poly.pdbx_strand_id
1 'polypeptide(L)'
;MGDRFKTRMQTFLDTKDTKSMVFTEDLKNMLYLAQESDVDLVMGMVKRFHVQNKSLRFGGFIFGPVVMRLLHHLGRSDVALRALMDPELEGFFDQVSSFILCMDILYKDQHYEECLQVMDKLLDKQFENNKFPKSACNLALAACYKLNTPESWDYSSRILRNAQESGAELTRKAVCFNAGLGLKQKKLQEAAEVLAVSPQPNYVTVRNLKIMTLALLNRHEDALSVLNAIANADNPTGLSRTSVTKDCIEVLDDVFGKMNDQVLVSEYQRLRKGLQQIGQTFET
;
A
#
# COMPACT_ATOMS: atom_id res chain seq x y z
N MET A 1 24.49 27.23 -15.43
CA MET A 1 25.54 26.18 -15.34
C MET A 1 24.97 24.80 -15.64
N GLY A 2 23.74 24.48 -15.19
CA GLY A 2 23.05 23.23 -15.50
C GLY A 2 22.82 22.97 -16.99
N ASP A 3 22.39 23.97 -17.77
CA ASP A 3 22.06 23.75 -19.19
C ASP A 3 23.27 23.32 -20.03
N ARG A 4 24.45 23.94 -19.80
CA ARG A 4 25.70 23.52 -20.46
C ARG A 4 26.08 22.08 -20.13
N PHE A 5 25.83 21.64 -18.89
CA PHE A 5 26.05 20.26 -18.48
C PHE A 5 25.07 19.31 -19.19
N LYS A 6 23.77 19.64 -19.21
CA LYS A 6 22.74 18.85 -19.88
C LYS A 6 23.02 18.69 -21.37
N THR A 7 23.37 19.77 -22.07
CA THR A 7 23.75 19.70 -23.50
C THR A 7 24.95 18.79 -23.73
N ARG A 8 25.98 18.87 -22.86
CA ARG A 8 27.14 17.97 -22.95
C ARG A 8 26.75 16.50 -22.76
N MET A 9 25.92 16.20 -21.77
CA MET A 9 25.43 14.84 -21.52
C MET A 9 24.58 14.32 -22.68
N GLN A 10 23.75 15.17 -23.27
CA GLN A 10 22.98 14.83 -24.47
C GLN A 10 23.90 14.45 -25.63
N THR A 11 24.90 15.27 -25.94
CA THR A 11 25.90 14.95 -26.98
C THR A 11 26.61 13.63 -26.69
N PHE A 12 26.90 13.33 -25.42
CA PHE A 12 27.52 12.05 -25.05
C PHE A 12 26.63 10.87 -25.39
N LEU A 13 25.32 10.97 -25.16
CA LEU A 13 24.36 9.93 -25.52
C LEU A 13 24.19 9.77 -27.04
N ASP A 14 24.12 10.89 -27.77
CA ASP A 14 23.91 10.89 -29.22
C ASP A 14 25.11 10.35 -30.00
N THR A 15 26.32 10.55 -29.46
CA THR A 15 27.54 10.05 -30.09
C THR A 15 27.66 8.54 -29.82
N LYS A 16 27.57 7.72 -30.88
CA LYS A 16 27.86 6.27 -30.85
C LYS A 16 29.30 5.91 -30.46
N ASP A 17 30.14 6.91 -30.20
CA ASP A 17 31.52 6.71 -29.75
C ASP A 17 31.50 6.14 -28.32
N THR A 18 32.06 4.93 -28.19
CA THR A 18 32.11 4.15 -26.96
C THR A 18 33.03 4.76 -25.90
N LYS A 19 33.77 5.83 -26.23
CA LYS A 19 34.67 6.52 -25.32
C LYS A 19 33.98 7.42 -24.30
N SER A 20 32.77 7.91 -24.58
CA SER A 20 32.08 8.83 -23.66
C SER A 20 31.45 8.04 -22.51
N MET A 21 32.11 8.05 -21.35
CA MET A 21 31.64 7.37 -20.14
C MET A 21 30.72 8.27 -19.31
N VAL A 22 29.75 7.67 -18.62
CA VAL A 22 28.92 8.37 -17.62
C VAL A 22 29.48 7.99 -16.26
N PHE A 23 30.02 8.96 -15.52
CA PHE A 23 30.57 8.69 -14.20
C PHE A 23 29.50 8.84 -13.11
N THR A 24 29.78 8.29 -11.93
CA THR A 24 28.88 8.37 -10.76
C THR A 24 28.48 9.81 -10.43
N GLU A 25 29.43 10.75 -10.46
CA GLU A 25 29.14 12.16 -10.17
C GLU A 25 28.32 12.82 -11.29
N ASP A 26 28.49 12.42 -12.55
CA ASP A 26 27.64 12.91 -13.65
C ASP A 26 26.19 12.51 -13.43
N LEU A 27 25.94 11.24 -13.08
CA LEU A 27 24.58 10.77 -12.85
C LEU A 27 23.97 11.39 -11.59
N LYS A 28 24.73 11.55 -10.50
CA LYS A 28 24.26 12.27 -9.31
C LYS A 28 23.87 13.72 -9.62
N ASN A 29 24.72 14.44 -10.34
CA ASN A 29 24.46 15.82 -10.73
C ASN A 29 23.25 15.91 -11.65
N MET A 30 23.11 14.98 -12.60
CA MET A 30 21.95 14.94 -13.48
C MET A 30 20.67 14.72 -12.67
N LEU A 31 20.65 13.78 -11.73
CA LEU A 31 19.48 13.53 -10.88
C LEU A 31 19.12 14.70 -9.96
N TYR A 32 20.10 15.51 -9.55
CA TYR A 32 19.87 16.72 -8.75
C TYR A 32 19.31 17.89 -9.59
N LEU A 33 19.71 17.99 -10.86
CA LEU A 33 19.35 19.11 -11.75
C LEU A 33 18.16 18.83 -12.68
N ALA A 34 17.72 17.57 -12.74
CA ALA A 34 16.68 17.11 -13.66
C ALA A 34 15.34 17.78 -13.36
N GLN A 35 14.70 18.24 -14.43
CA GLN A 35 13.32 18.68 -14.47
C GLN A 35 12.53 17.71 -15.36
N GLU A 36 11.22 17.94 -15.48
CA GLU A 36 10.32 17.09 -16.26
C GLU A 36 10.78 16.91 -17.72
N SER A 37 11.32 17.96 -18.35
CA SER A 37 11.85 17.92 -19.72
C SER A 37 13.11 17.05 -19.89
N ASP A 38 13.78 16.71 -18.78
CA ASP A 38 15.06 16.01 -18.80
C ASP A 38 14.93 14.51 -18.53
N VAL A 39 13.71 14.00 -18.35
CA VAL A 39 13.47 12.60 -17.95
C VAL A 39 14.06 11.63 -18.96
N ASP A 40 13.93 11.88 -20.26
CA ASP A 40 14.49 11.02 -21.30
C ASP A 40 16.03 11.02 -21.28
N LEU A 41 16.65 12.19 -21.03
CA LEU A 41 18.10 12.32 -20.87
C LEU A 41 18.58 11.54 -19.63
N VAL A 42 17.88 11.67 -18.50
CA VAL A 42 18.18 10.89 -17.27
C VAL A 42 18.12 9.40 -17.56
N MET A 43 17.06 8.93 -18.22
CA MET A 43 16.90 7.50 -18.52
C MET A 43 17.97 6.99 -19.49
N GLY A 44 18.36 7.78 -20.49
CA GLY A 44 19.47 7.47 -21.38
C GLY A 44 20.80 7.35 -20.62
N MET A 45 21.06 8.27 -19.69
CA MET A 45 22.24 8.20 -18.82
C MET A 45 22.21 6.99 -17.89
N VAL A 46 21.05 6.63 -17.33
CA VAL A 46 20.87 5.43 -16.49
C VAL A 46 21.21 4.16 -17.27
N LYS A 47 20.65 4.01 -18.48
CA LYS A 47 20.95 2.86 -19.36
C LYS A 47 22.44 2.76 -19.67
N ARG A 48 23.04 3.87 -20.09
CA ARG A 48 24.47 3.92 -20.42
C ARG A 48 25.35 3.62 -19.21
N PHE A 49 25.06 4.21 -18.06
CA PHE A 49 25.76 3.95 -16.80
C PHE A 49 25.64 2.48 -16.38
N HIS A 50 24.44 1.90 -16.47
CA HIS A 50 24.22 0.51 -16.10
C HIS A 50 25.03 -0.45 -16.98
N VAL A 51 24.97 -0.29 -18.31
CA VAL A 51 25.74 -1.11 -19.27
C VAL A 51 27.25 -1.02 -19.01
N GLN A 52 27.76 0.19 -18.75
CA GLN A 52 29.18 0.42 -18.44
C GLN A 52 29.65 -0.31 -17.19
N ASN A 53 28.79 -0.39 -16.17
CA ASN A 53 29.15 -0.93 -14.86
C ASN A 53 28.78 -2.41 -14.66
N LYS A 54 28.21 -3.10 -15.67
CA LYS A 54 27.84 -4.52 -15.57
C LYS A 54 29.00 -5.44 -15.14
N SER A 55 30.24 -5.11 -15.52
CA SER A 55 31.46 -5.85 -15.18
C SER A 55 32.21 -5.32 -13.94
N LEU A 56 31.88 -4.11 -13.47
CA LEU A 56 32.57 -3.41 -12.38
C LEU A 56 31.68 -3.42 -11.12
N ARG A 57 31.38 -4.62 -10.59
CA ARG A 57 30.54 -4.80 -9.39
C ARG A 57 31.28 -4.52 -8.08
N PHE A 58 31.98 -3.38 -7.98
CA PHE A 58 32.50 -2.90 -6.69
C PHE A 58 31.49 -1.92 -6.07
N GLY A 59 31.24 -2.07 -4.77
CA GLY A 59 30.16 -1.42 -4.00
C GLY A 59 30.15 0.11 -4.07
N GLY A 60 29.59 0.64 -5.15
CA GLY A 60 29.36 2.05 -5.37
C GLY A 60 27.99 2.54 -4.89
N PHE A 61 27.71 3.81 -5.19
CA PHE A 61 26.46 4.49 -4.90
C PHE A 61 25.24 3.76 -5.51
N ILE A 62 24.16 3.60 -4.73
CA ILE A 62 22.95 2.89 -5.16
C ILE A 62 21.98 3.87 -5.82
N PHE A 63 21.88 3.81 -7.15
CA PHE A 63 21.06 4.74 -7.92
C PHE A 63 19.57 4.38 -8.01
N GLY A 64 19.21 3.10 -7.99
CA GLY A 64 17.82 2.65 -8.22
C GLY A 64 16.76 3.44 -7.43
N PRO A 65 16.87 3.53 -6.09
CA PRO A 65 15.90 4.28 -5.28
C PRO A 65 15.97 5.79 -5.53
N VAL A 66 17.12 6.34 -5.91
CA VAL A 66 17.28 7.78 -6.17
C VAL A 66 16.58 8.16 -7.48
N VAL A 67 16.77 7.36 -8.53
CA VAL A 67 16.05 7.52 -9.81
C VAL A 67 14.54 7.40 -9.58
N MET A 68 14.09 6.40 -8.82
CA MET A 68 12.67 6.24 -8.49
C MET A 68 12.10 7.41 -7.70
N ARG A 69 12.86 8.01 -6.76
CA ARG A 69 12.43 9.23 -6.06
C ARG A 69 12.32 10.44 -6.99
N LEU A 70 13.22 10.57 -7.97
CA LEU A 70 13.11 11.63 -8.97
C LEU A 70 11.84 11.45 -9.79
N LEU A 71 11.60 10.26 -10.33
CA LEU A 71 10.39 9.97 -11.12
C LEU A 71 9.11 10.16 -10.29
N HIS A 72 9.16 9.80 -9.00
CA HIS A 72 8.10 10.06 -8.03
C HIS A 72 7.84 11.56 -7.86
N HIS A 73 8.89 12.36 -7.66
CA HIS A 73 8.78 13.80 -7.52
C HIS A 73 8.23 14.48 -8.78
N LEU A 74 8.59 13.97 -9.96
CA LEU A 74 8.15 14.48 -11.26
C LEU A 74 6.80 13.91 -11.73
N GLY A 75 6.15 13.03 -10.96
CA GLY A 75 4.86 12.45 -11.37
C GLY A 75 4.92 11.54 -12.59
N ARG A 76 6.08 10.93 -12.88
CA ARG A 76 6.30 10.11 -14.08
C ARG A 76 6.16 8.62 -13.80
N SER A 77 4.96 8.19 -13.44
CA SER A 77 4.66 6.79 -13.08
C SER A 77 4.83 5.86 -14.29
N ASP A 78 4.50 6.33 -15.48
CA ASP A 78 4.73 5.66 -16.77
C ASP A 78 6.21 5.29 -16.98
N VAL A 79 7.11 6.23 -16.67
CA VAL A 79 8.56 6.02 -16.81
C VAL A 79 9.08 5.12 -15.71
N ALA A 80 8.59 5.29 -14.47
CA ALA A 80 8.98 4.45 -13.34
C ALA A 80 8.67 2.98 -13.59
N LEU A 81 7.45 2.68 -14.05
CA LEU A 81 7.05 1.31 -14.39
C LEU A 81 7.89 0.77 -15.54
N ARG A 82 8.00 1.51 -16.65
CA ARG A 82 8.80 1.08 -17.81
C ARG A 82 10.24 0.79 -17.43
N ALA A 83 10.87 1.68 -16.65
CA ALA A 83 12.26 1.52 -16.20
C ALA A 83 12.45 0.30 -15.30
N LEU A 84 11.51 0.05 -14.38
CA LEU A 84 11.57 -1.10 -13.47
C LEU A 84 11.37 -2.43 -14.20
N MET A 85 10.53 -2.42 -15.24
CA MET A 85 10.21 -3.60 -16.03
C MET A 85 11.19 -3.85 -17.19
N ASP A 86 12.08 -2.89 -17.48
CA ASP A 86 13.02 -2.96 -18.60
C ASP A 86 14.10 -4.06 -18.40
N PRO A 87 14.14 -5.10 -19.26
CA PRO A 87 15.16 -6.15 -19.18
C PRO A 87 16.60 -5.63 -19.35
N GLU A 88 16.80 -4.49 -20.03
CA GLU A 88 18.14 -3.90 -20.19
C GLU A 88 18.71 -3.39 -18.86
N LEU A 89 17.83 -3.04 -17.92
CA LEU A 89 18.12 -2.48 -16.59
C LEU A 89 18.03 -3.54 -15.47
N GLU A 90 18.02 -4.83 -15.81
CA GLU A 90 17.98 -5.91 -14.85
C GLU A 90 19.13 -5.81 -13.83
N GLY A 91 18.79 -5.84 -12.54
CA GLY A 91 19.75 -5.64 -11.45
C GLY A 91 19.96 -4.18 -11.03
N PHE A 92 19.58 -3.19 -11.84
CA PHE A 92 19.75 -1.77 -11.49
C PHE A 92 18.82 -1.35 -10.35
N PHE A 93 17.56 -1.80 -10.42
CA PHE A 93 16.50 -1.46 -9.46
C PHE A 93 16.21 -2.59 -8.46
N ASP A 94 17.13 -3.54 -8.27
CA ASP A 94 16.99 -4.69 -7.36
C ASP A 94 17.13 -4.30 -5.87
N GLN A 95 16.48 -3.21 -5.48
CA GLN A 95 16.36 -2.77 -4.11
C GLN A 95 14.88 -2.65 -3.79
N VAL A 96 14.44 -3.26 -2.68
CA VAL A 96 13.04 -3.25 -2.23
C VAL A 96 12.43 -1.83 -2.21
N SER A 97 13.23 -0.82 -1.85
CA SER A 97 12.79 0.58 -1.86
C SER A 97 12.46 1.12 -3.25
N SER A 98 13.15 0.68 -4.31
CA SER A 98 12.83 1.03 -5.70
C SER A 98 11.44 0.53 -6.10
N PHE A 99 11.12 -0.72 -5.76
CA PHE A 99 9.79 -1.31 -5.97
C PHE A 99 8.71 -0.56 -5.19
N ILE A 100 8.92 -0.30 -3.90
CA ILE A 100 7.96 0.42 -3.06
C ILE A 100 7.66 1.83 -3.61
N LEU A 101 8.69 2.56 -4.07
CA LEU A 101 8.52 3.89 -4.65
C LEU A 101 7.72 3.85 -5.96
N CYS A 102 7.99 2.86 -6.82
CA CYS A 102 7.23 2.63 -8.04
C CYS A 102 5.76 2.28 -7.73
N MET A 103 5.51 1.38 -6.78
CA MET A 103 4.15 1.05 -6.33
C MET A 103 3.42 2.25 -5.73
N ASP A 104 4.11 3.11 -4.96
CA ASP A 104 3.50 4.30 -4.34
C ASP A 104 3.06 5.33 -5.38
N ILE A 105 3.90 5.62 -6.40
CA ILE A 105 3.51 6.55 -7.47
C ILE A 105 2.37 5.97 -8.33
N LEU A 106 2.43 4.68 -8.67
CA LEU A 106 1.36 4.02 -9.42
C LEU A 106 0.04 4.05 -8.64
N TYR A 107 0.08 3.76 -7.35
CA TYR A 107 -1.11 3.82 -6.50
C TYR A 107 -1.70 5.23 -6.41
N LYS A 108 -0.85 6.27 -6.31
CA LYS A 108 -1.29 7.67 -6.31
C LYS A 108 -1.96 8.08 -7.62
N ASP A 109 -1.41 7.60 -8.73
CA ASP A 109 -1.94 7.84 -10.07
C ASP A 109 -3.09 6.88 -10.45
N GLN A 110 -3.53 6.03 -9.50
CA GLN A 110 -4.64 5.08 -9.65
C GLN A 110 -4.38 3.93 -10.66
N HIS A 111 -3.12 3.68 -11.00
CA HIS A 111 -2.65 2.54 -11.79
C HIS A 111 -2.55 1.29 -10.89
N TYR A 112 -3.70 0.79 -10.43
CA TYR A 112 -3.77 -0.28 -9.43
C TYR A 112 -3.33 -1.64 -9.96
N GLU A 113 -3.64 -1.97 -11.22
CA GLU A 113 -3.26 -3.25 -11.82
C GLU A 113 -1.74 -3.34 -12.00
N GLU A 114 -1.13 -2.26 -12.50
CA GLU A 114 0.32 -2.12 -12.65
C GLU A 114 1.02 -2.17 -11.29
N CYS A 115 0.40 -1.63 -10.23
CA CYS A 115 0.91 -1.78 -8.87
C CYS A 115 1.00 -3.25 -8.44
N LEU A 116 0.01 -4.09 -8.81
CA LEU A 116 0.06 -5.54 -8.55
C LEU A 116 1.11 -6.24 -9.42
N GLN A 117 1.30 -5.83 -10.67
CA GLN A 117 2.37 -6.35 -11.52
C GLN A 117 3.76 -6.08 -10.92
N VAL A 118 3.97 -4.89 -10.35
CA VAL A 118 5.22 -4.55 -9.65
C VAL A 118 5.41 -5.43 -8.40
N MET A 119 4.33 -5.71 -7.67
CA MET A 119 4.37 -6.62 -6.52
C MET A 119 4.77 -8.03 -6.94
N ASP A 120 4.21 -8.56 -8.04
CA ASP A 120 4.57 -9.88 -8.55
C ASP A 120 6.05 -9.96 -8.93
N LYS A 121 6.57 -8.96 -9.65
CA LYS A 121 8.01 -8.89 -9.96
C LYS A 121 8.88 -8.82 -8.70
N LEU A 122 8.43 -8.11 -7.65
CA LEU A 122 9.13 -8.06 -6.37
C LEU A 122 9.16 -9.44 -5.68
N LEU A 123 8.09 -10.22 -5.77
CA LEU A 123 7.99 -11.55 -5.16
C LEU A 123 8.81 -12.62 -5.90
N ASP A 124 8.96 -12.48 -7.21
CA ASP A 124 9.83 -13.33 -8.03
C ASP A 124 11.31 -13.15 -7.66
N LYS A 125 11.68 -11.96 -7.16
CA LYS A 125 13.02 -11.68 -6.67
C LYS A 125 13.22 -12.37 -5.32
N GLN A 126 14.18 -13.30 -5.25
CA GLN A 126 14.56 -13.96 -4.01
C GLN A 126 15.43 -13.05 -3.13
N PHE A 127 14.80 -12.13 -2.39
CA PHE A 127 15.50 -11.38 -1.35
C PHE A 127 15.69 -12.29 -0.12
N GLU A 128 16.95 -12.61 0.20
CA GLU A 128 17.36 -13.63 1.19
C GLU A 128 16.71 -13.48 2.58
N ASN A 129 16.23 -12.30 2.97
CA ASN A 129 15.74 -12.03 4.32
C ASN A 129 14.38 -11.31 4.42
N ASN A 130 13.69 -11.00 3.31
CA ASN A 130 12.40 -10.28 3.38
C ASN A 130 11.55 -10.46 2.12
N LYS A 131 10.96 -11.64 1.95
CA LYS A 131 10.12 -11.97 0.80
C LYS A 131 8.84 -11.13 0.72
N PHE A 132 8.31 -10.69 1.87
CA PHE A 132 7.08 -9.89 1.95
C PHE A 132 7.31 -8.56 2.69
N PRO A 133 7.89 -7.55 2.03
CA PRO A 133 8.10 -6.25 2.65
C PRO A 133 6.78 -5.60 3.07
N LYS A 134 6.65 -5.24 4.36
CA LYS A 134 5.44 -4.67 4.97
C LYS A 134 4.79 -3.55 4.14
N SER A 135 5.60 -2.61 3.63
CA SER A 135 5.08 -1.48 2.83
C SER A 135 4.57 -1.90 1.46
N ALA A 136 5.25 -2.84 0.78
CA ALA A 136 4.82 -3.36 -0.50
C ALA A 136 3.51 -4.14 -0.36
N CYS A 137 3.40 -5.01 0.63
CA CYS A 137 2.16 -5.72 0.94
C CYS A 137 1.00 -4.76 1.22
N ASN A 138 1.25 -3.69 1.98
CA ASN A 138 0.22 -2.68 2.24
C ASN A 138 -0.28 -2.00 0.96
N LEU A 139 0.63 -1.63 0.04
CA LEU A 139 0.27 -1.00 -1.23
C LEU A 139 -0.50 -1.97 -2.13
N ALA A 140 -0.06 -3.22 -2.24
CA ALA A 140 -0.74 -4.25 -3.03
C ALA A 140 -2.16 -4.53 -2.51
N LEU A 141 -2.32 -4.68 -1.18
CA LEU A 141 -3.63 -4.93 -0.58
C LEU A 141 -4.54 -3.70 -0.65
N ALA A 142 -3.98 -2.49 -0.56
CA ALA A 142 -4.72 -1.25 -0.80
C ALA A 142 -5.21 -1.16 -2.26
N ALA A 143 -4.36 -1.53 -3.23
CA ALA A 143 -4.72 -1.58 -4.64
C ALA A 143 -5.86 -2.58 -4.88
N CYS A 144 -5.78 -3.78 -4.28
CA CYS A 144 -6.86 -4.77 -4.34
C CYS A 144 -8.17 -4.22 -3.78
N TYR A 145 -8.13 -3.54 -2.63
CA TYR A 145 -9.31 -2.91 -2.03
C TYR A 145 -9.95 -1.83 -2.92
N LYS A 146 -9.15 -1.13 -3.72
CA LYS A 146 -9.60 -0.13 -4.69
C LYS A 146 -10.20 -0.77 -5.94
N LEU A 147 -9.58 -1.82 -6.49
CA LEU A 147 -10.10 -2.57 -7.63
C LEU A 147 -11.46 -3.21 -7.33
N ASN A 148 -11.60 -3.82 -6.14
CA ASN A 148 -12.85 -4.42 -5.68
C ASN A 148 -13.48 -5.40 -6.69
N THR A 149 -12.66 -6.29 -7.25
CA THR A 149 -13.10 -7.38 -8.13
C THR A 149 -12.86 -8.74 -7.47
N PRO A 150 -13.53 -9.82 -7.92
CA PRO A 150 -13.24 -11.17 -7.44
C PRO A 150 -11.77 -11.57 -7.60
N GLU A 151 -11.13 -11.18 -8.69
CA GLU A 151 -9.72 -11.45 -8.96
C GLU A 151 -8.81 -10.74 -7.95
N SER A 152 -9.16 -9.50 -7.60
CA SER A 152 -8.43 -8.74 -6.57
C SER A 152 -8.59 -9.36 -5.17
N TRP A 153 -9.72 -10.02 -4.89
CA TRP A 153 -9.93 -10.77 -3.65
C TRP A 153 -9.06 -12.01 -3.58
N ASP A 154 -9.03 -12.80 -4.66
CA ASP A 154 -8.21 -14.01 -4.74
C ASP A 154 -6.72 -13.67 -4.63
N TYR A 155 -6.28 -12.61 -5.32
CA TYR A 155 -4.93 -12.09 -5.22
C TYR A 155 -4.60 -11.64 -3.79
N SER A 156 -5.46 -10.82 -3.19
CA SER A 156 -5.29 -10.29 -1.83
C SER A 156 -5.17 -11.41 -0.80
N SER A 157 -6.04 -12.42 -0.89
CA SER A 157 -6.07 -13.58 0.01
C SER A 157 -4.82 -14.45 -0.15
N ARG A 158 -4.36 -14.65 -1.38
CA ARG A 158 -3.12 -15.38 -1.69
C ARG A 158 -1.89 -14.69 -1.11
N ILE A 159 -1.76 -13.37 -1.28
CA ILE A 159 -0.65 -12.59 -0.72
C ILE A 159 -0.63 -12.70 0.80
N LEU A 160 -1.80 -12.54 1.44
CA LEU A 160 -1.91 -12.58 2.89
C LEU A 160 -1.53 -13.96 3.45
N ARG A 161 -2.04 -15.04 2.85
CA ARG A 161 -1.73 -16.41 3.23
C ARG A 161 -0.24 -16.72 3.05
N ASN A 162 0.32 -16.41 1.88
CA ASN A 162 1.73 -16.67 1.61
C ASN A 162 2.65 -15.88 2.55
N ALA A 163 2.27 -14.64 2.90
CA ALA A 163 2.99 -13.85 3.89
C ALA A 163 2.97 -14.53 5.27
N GLN A 164 1.80 -14.99 5.73
CA GLN A 164 1.67 -15.72 6.99
C GLN A 164 2.50 -17.02 7.01
N GLU A 165 2.41 -17.83 5.94
CA GLU A 165 3.16 -19.09 5.81
C GLU A 165 4.68 -18.87 5.79
N SER A 166 5.14 -17.75 5.22
CA SER A 166 6.55 -17.36 5.24
C SER A 166 7.04 -16.82 6.59
N GLY A 167 6.16 -16.69 7.59
CA GLY A 167 6.47 -16.08 8.88
C GLY A 167 6.58 -14.55 8.84
N ALA A 168 6.13 -13.91 7.76
CA ALA A 168 6.14 -12.46 7.65
C ALA A 168 5.08 -11.82 8.55
N GLU A 169 5.47 -10.78 9.29
CA GLU A 169 4.56 -10.04 10.14
C GLU A 169 3.59 -9.19 9.32
N LEU A 170 2.30 -9.54 9.39
CA LEU A 170 1.23 -8.74 8.80
C LEU A 170 1.04 -7.44 9.57
N THR A 171 0.90 -6.33 8.84
CA THR A 171 0.55 -5.06 9.47
C THR A 171 -0.95 -4.96 9.67
N ARG A 172 -1.37 -4.14 10.65
CA ARG A 172 -2.78 -3.77 10.83
C ARG A 172 -3.43 -3.27 9.52
N LYS A 173 -2.71 -2.46 8.72
CA LYS A 173 -3.23 -1.89 7.48
C LYS A 173 -3.53 -2.99 6.45
N ALA A 174 -2.60 -3.92 6.26
CA ALA A 174 -2.76 -5.08 5.39
C ALA A 174 -4.02 -5.88 5.74
N VAL A 175 -4.18 -6.22 7.03
CA VAL A 175 -5.34 -6.94 7.57
C VAL A 175 -6.63 -6.15 7.30
N CYS A 176 -6.65 -4.84 7.58
CA CYS A 176 -7.83 -4.01 7.35
C CYS A 176 -8.21 -3.90 5.87
N PHE A 177 -7.25 -3.77 4.95
CA PHE A 177 -7.54 -3.72 3.52
C PHE A 177 -8.14 -5.02 3.00
N ASN A 178 -7.57 -6.17 3.39
CA ASN A 178 -8.10 -7.48 3.02
C ASN A 178 -9.50 -7.71 3.61
N ALA A 179 -9.70 -7.48 4.92
CA ALA A 179 -11.00 -7.64 5.56
C ALA A 179 -12.06 -6.69 4.98
N GLY A 180 -11.69 -5.44 4.69
CA GLY A 180 -12.55 -4.48 4.03
C GLY A 180 -12.95 -4.90 2.61
N LEU A 181 -12.04 -5.53 1.87
CA LEU A 181 -12.35 -6.11 0.56
C LEU A 181 -13.29 -7.31 0.70
N GLY A 182 -13.05 -8.18 1.69
CA GLY A 182 -13.92 -9.31 1.99
C GLY A 182 -15.35 -8.89 2.30
N LEU A 183 -15.54 -7.81 3.07
CA LEU A 183 -16.87 -7.22 3.30
C LEU A 183 -17.56 -6.79 2.01
N LYS A 184 -16.86 -6.08 1.11
CA LYS A 184 -17.42 -5.66 -0.19
C LYS A 184 -17.76 -6.84 -1.10
N GLN A 185 -16.95 -7.91 -1.05
CA GLN A 185 -17.11 -9.14 -1.85
C GLN A 185 -18.01 -10.19 -1.18
N LYS A 186 -18.65 -9.86 -0.05
CA LYS A 186 -19.51 -10.77 0.74
C LYS A 186 -18.80 -12.04 1.23
N LYS A 187 -17.49 -11.97 1.46
CA LYS A 187 -16.63 -13.01 2.05
C LYS A 187 -16.47 -12.77 3.55
N LEU A 188 -17.61 -12.84 4.25
CA LEU A 188 -17.73 -12.39 5.64
C LEU A 188 -16.97 -13.28 6.62
N GLN A 189 -16.97 -14.60 6.39
CA GLN A 189 -16.30 -15.57 7.25
C GLN A 189 -14.78 -15.38 7.20
N GLU A 190 -14.24 -15.27 6.00
CA GLU A 190 -12.82 -15.04 5.76
C GLU A 190 -12.37 -13.67 6.31
N ALA A 191 -13.20 -12.64 6.16
CA ALA A 191 -12.94 -11.34 6.77
C ALA A 191 -12.90 -11.42 8.31
N ALA A 192 -13.75 -12.23 8.94
CA ALA A 192 -13.75 -12.43 10.39
C ALA A 192 -12.48 -13.13 10.88
N GLU A 193 -12.04 -14.16 10.17
CA GLU A 193 -10.81 -14.91 10.47
C GLU A 193 -9.58 -14.01 10.41
N VAL A 194 -9.47 -13.20 9.35
CA VAL A 194 -8.35 -12.27 9.17
C VAL A 194 -8.34 -11.18 10.25
N LEU A 195 -9.52 -10.67 10.65
CA LEU A 195 -9.62 -9.69 11.74
C LEU A 195 -9.28 -10.27 13.11
N ALA A 196 -9.55 -11.57 13.34
CA ALA A 196 -9.27 -12.24 14.60
C ALA A 196 -7.76 -12.29 14.91
N VAL A 197 -6.93 -12.45 13.88
CA VAL A 197 -5.45 -12.51 14.00
C VAL A 197 -4.77 -11.15 13.85
N SER A 198 -5.52 -10.04 13.90
CA SER A 198 -4.97 -8.70 13.74
C SER A 198 -3.99 -8.34 14.88
N PRO A 199 -2.81 -7.76 14.58
CA PRO A 199 -1.81 -7.42 15.60
C PRO A 199 -2.26 -6.31 16.58
N GLN A 200 -3.26 -5.51 16.20
CA GLN A 200 -3.78 -4.40 17.02
C GLN A 200 -5.32 -4.46 17.04
N PRO A 201 -5.91 -5.43 17.75
CA PRO A 201 -7.35 -5.70 17.70
C PRO A 201 -8.20 -4.54 18.22
N ASN A 202 -7.66 -3.74 19.13
CA ASN A 202 -8.35 -2.58 19.72
C ASN A 202 -8.21 -1.30 18.90
N TYR A 203 -7.52 -1.33 17.76
CA TYR A 203 -7.42 -0.15 16.91
C TYR A 203 -8.78 0.19 16.28
N VAL A 204 -9.08 1.48 16.14
CA VAL A 204 -10.38 2.00 15.68
C VAL A 204 -10.86 1.32 14.41
N THR A 205 -10.05 1.30 13.36
CA THR A 205 -10.39 0.65 12.08
C THR A 205 -10.67 -0.84 12.23
N VAL A 206 -9.88 -1.56 13.04
CA VAL A 206 -10.03 -3.01 13.23
C VAL A 206 -11.33 -3.30 13.98
N ARG A 207 -11.62 -2.55 15.05
CA ARG A 207 -12.88 -2.69 15.80
C ARG A 207 -14.10 -2.40 14.94
N ASN A 208 -14.08 -1.32 14.17
CA ASN A 208 -15.20 -0.97 13.28
C ASN A 208 -15.42 -2.05 12.22
N LEU A 209 -14.36 -2.52 11.55
CA LEU A 209 -14.46 -3.66 10.62
C LEU A 209 -14.99 -4.91 11.32
N LYS A 210 -14.52 -5.22 12.54
CA LYS A 210 -14.97 -6.38 13.31
C LYS A 210 -16.45 -6.29 13.69
N ILE A 211 -16.94 -5.14 14.15
CA ILE A 211 -18.35 -4.92 14.47
C ILE A 211 -19.22 -5.14 13.24
N MET A 212 -18.85 -4.53 12.10
CA MET A 212 -19.59 -4.71 10.84
C MET A 212 -19.61 -6.17 10.41
N THR A 213 -18.45 -6.86 10.42
CA THR A 213 -18.36 -8.28 10.03
C THR A 213 -19.21 -9.17 10.93
N LEU A 214 -19.18 -8.97 12.25
CA LEU A 214 -19.97 -9.76 13.20
C LEU A 214 -21.47 -9.53 13.01
N ALA A 215 -21.89 -8.27 12.83
CA ALA A 215 -23.28 -7.93 12.58
C ALA A 215 -23.81 -8.58 11.29
N LEU A 216 -23.02 -8.55 10.21
CA LEU A 216 -23.37 -9.15 8.92
C LEU A 216 -23.34 -10.69 8.94
N LEU A 217 -22.58 -11.31 9.85
CA LEU A 217 -22.55 -12.77 10.08
C LEU A 217 -23.69 -13.27 11.00
N ASN A 218 -24.65 -12.40 11.34
CA ASN A 218 -25.70 -12.67 12.33
C ASN A 218 -25.20 -12.96 13.75
N ARG A 219 -23.96 -12.54 14.08
CA ARG A 219 -23.38 -12.62 15.43
C ARG A 219 -23.64 -11.33 16.19
N HIS A 220 -24.93 -11.01 16.34
CA HIS A 220 -25.37 -9.70 16.82
C HIS A 220 -24.99 -9.43 18.28
N GLU A 221 -25.09 -10.43 19.16
CA GLU A 221 -24.66 -10.31 20.55
C GLU A 221 -23.16 -9.98 20.66
N ASP A 222 -22.33 -10.64 19.86
CA ASP A 222 -20.89 -10.36 19.81
C ASP A 222 -20.61 -8.94 19.30
N ALA A 223 -21.36 -8.50 18.28
CA ALA A 223 -21.24 -7.14 17.74
C ALA A 223 -21.63 -6.09 18.79
N LEU A 224 -22.73 -6.30 19.52
CA LEU A 224 -23.18 -5.42 20.60
C LEU A 224 -22.22 -5.44 21.79
N SER A 225 -21.63 -6.59 22.14
CA SER A 225 -20.62 -6.69 23.18
C SER A 225 -19.40 -5.82 22.87
N VAL A 226 -18.89 -5.87 21.63
CA VAL A 226 -17.79 -5.01 21.19
C VAL A 226 -18.20 -3.53 21.18
N LEU A 227 -19.43 -3.21 20.76
CA LEU A 227 -19.96 -1.84 20.76
C LEU A 227 -20.12 -1.28 22.18
N ASN A 228 -20.61 -2.09 23.11
CA ASN A 228 -20.78 -1.74 24.51
C ASN A 228 -19.43 -1.50 25.20
N ALA A 229 -18.40 -2.29 24.86
CA ALA A 229 -17.04 -2.06 25.34
C ALA A 229 -16.46 -0.71 24.86
N ILE A 230 -16.90 -0.19 23.72
CA ILE A 230 -16.53 1.14 23.22
C ILE A 230 -17.29 2.23 23.99
N ALA A 231 -18.61 2.07 24.14
CA ALA A 231 -19.47 3.05 24.80
C ALA A 231 -19.12 3.26 26.29
N ASN A 232 -18.71 2.19 26.98
CA ASN A 232 -18.35 2.23 28.41
C ASN A 232 -16.84 2.35 28.65
N ALA A 233 -16.03 2.61 27.62
CA ALA A 233 -14.60 2.77 27.80
C ALA A 233 -14.31 4.07 28.57
N ASP A 234 -13.92 3.95 29.84
CA ASP A 234 -13.41 5.06 30.64
C ASP A 234 -12.15 5.63 29.98
N ASN A 235 -12.24 6.89 29.56
CA ASN A 235 -11.19 7.53 28.77
C ASN A 235 -10.70 8.81 29.45
N PRO A 236 -10.02 8.70 30.60
CA PRO A 236 -9.67 9.83 31.45
C PRO A 236 -8.72 10.84 30.80
N THR A 237 -8.05 10.46 29.70
CA THR A 237 -7.07 11.31 29.01
C THR A 237 -7.57 11.87 27.67
N GLY A 238 -8.76 11.46 27.18
CA GLY A 238 -9.31 11.90 25.88
C GLY A 238 -8.46 11.51 24.64
N LEU A 239 -7.36 10.77 24.82
CA LEU A 239 -6.40 10.43 23.77
C LEU A 239 -6.79 9.19 22.96
N SER A 240 -7.58 8.28 23.55
CA SER A 240 -8.08 7.11 22.82
C SER A 240 -9.28 7.54 21.98
N ARG A 241 -9.13 7.61 20.65
CA ARG A 241 -10.28 7.78 19.75
C ARG A 241 -11.09 6.49 19.74
N THR A 242 -11.85 6.20 20.80
CA THR A 242 -12.84 5.11 20.87
C THR A 242 -14.05 5.49 20.02
N SER A 243 -13.84 5.74 18.73
CA SER A 243 -14.91 6.21 17.84
C SER A 243 -15.48 5.06 17.01
N VAL A 244 -16.80 5.12 16.82
CA VAL A 244 -17.50 4.28 15.85
C VAL A 244 -17.67 5.10 14.58
N THR A 245 -17.28 4.55 13.44
CA THR A 245 -17.35 5.24 12.15
C THR A 245 -18.77 5.29 11.63
N LYS A 246 -19.09 6.29 10.81
CA LYS A 246 -20.39 6.43 10.16
C LYS A 246 -20.79 5.17 9.39
N ASP A 247 -19.89 4.64 8.57
CA ASP A 247 -20.09 3.40 7.81
C ASP A 247 -20.50 2.21 8.71
N CYS A 248 -19.90 2.13 9.92
CA CYS A 248 -20.22 1.07 10.87
C CYS A 248 -21.64 1.23 11.42
N ILE A 249 -22.04 2.47 11.76
CA ILE A 249 -23.41 2.76 12.21
C ILE A 249 -24.43 2.48 11.11
N GLU A 250 -24.15 2.85 9.86
CA GLU A 250 -25.05 2.59 8.73
C GLU A 250 -25.27 1.09 8.50
N VAL A 251 -24.21 0.28 8.59
CA VAL A 251 -24.32 -1.18 8.51
C VAL A 251 -25.14 -1.74 9.68
N LEU A 252 -24.92 -1.25 10.90
CA LEU A 252 -25.68 -1.69 12.06
C LEU A 252 -27.16 -1.28 11.95
N ASP A 253 -27.45 -0.05 11.50
CA ASP A 253 -28.82 0.42 11.27
C ASP A 253 -29.56 -0.45 10.27
N ASP A 254 -28.91 -0.85 9.16
CA ASP A 254 -29.50 -1.75 8.17
C ASP A 254 -29.77 -3.14 8.74
N VAL A 255 -28.82 -3.70 9.50
CA VAL A 255 -28.92 -5.03 10.10
C VAL A 255 -30.00 -5.07 11.18
N PHE A 256 -29.97 -4.14 12.13
CA PHE A 256 -30.94 -4.09 13.24
C PHE A 256 -32.31 -3.58 12.79
N GLY A 257 -32.39 -2.78 11.72
CA GLY A 257 -33.68 -2.36 11.14
C GLY A 257 -34.48 -3.51 10.51
N LYS A 258 -33.80 -4.58 10.07
CA LYS A 258 -34.42 -5.79 9.50
C LYS A 258 -34.64 -6.90 10.53
N MET A 259 -34.24 -6.67 11.78
CA MET A 259 -34.25 -7.68 12.83
C MET A 259 -35.60 -7.71 13.56
N ASN A 260 -36.11 -8.91 13.83
CA ASN A 260 -37.37 -9.11 14.56
C ASN A 260 -37.18 -9.20 16.09
N ASP A 261 -35.96 -9.41 16.56
CA ASP A 261 -35.64 -9.46 17.99
C ASP A 261 -35.69 -8.06 18.62
N GLN A 262 -36.78 -7.77 19.31
CA GLN A 262 -37.00 -6.48 19.97
C GLN A 262 -36.01 -6.22 21.11
N VAL A 263 -35.46 -7.25 21.74
CA VAL A 263 -34.51 -7.10 22.85
C VAL A 263 -33.21 -6.53 22.30
N LEU A 264 -32.63 -7.19 21.29
CA LEU A 264 -31.38 -6.78 20.65
C LEU A 264 -31.52 -5.41 19.97
N VAL A 265 -32.65 -5.14 19.32
CA VAL A 265 -32.94 -3.83 18.71
C VAL A 265 -33.00 -2.72 19.76
N SER A 266 -33.67 -2.96 20.91
CA SER A 266 -33.74 -1.97 21.98
C SER A 266 -32.37 -1.68 22.62
N GLU A 267 -31.55 -2.71 22.78
CA GLU A 267 -30.19 -2.58 23.29
C GLU A 267 -29.30 -1.78 22.33
N TYR A 268 -29.35 -2.09 21.03
CA TYR A 268 -28.65 -1.33 20.00
C TYR A 268 -29.05 0.16 20.02
N GLN A 269 -30.35 0.46 20.08
CA GLN A 269 -30.85 1.85 20.13
C GLN A 269 -30.35 2.60 21.37
N ARG A 270 -30.30 1.93 22.53
CA ARG A 270 -29.73 2.49 23.76
C ARG A 270 -28.24 2.82 23.57
N LEU A 271 -27.46 1.88 23.04
CA LEU A 271 -26.02 2.07 22.80
C LEU A 271 -25.76 3.18 21.79
N ARG A 272 -26.53 3.22 20.69
CA ARG A 272 -26.44 4.26 19.66
C ARG A 272 -26.66 5.66 20.23
N LYS A 273 -27.70 5.84 21.06
CA LYS A 273 -27.96 7.12 21.75
C LYS A 273 -26.82 7.49 22.69
N GLY A 274 -26.27 6.54 23.44
CA GLY A 274 -25.11 6.74 24.31
C GLY A 274 -23.88 7.23 23.53
N LEU A 275 -23.58 6.59 22.39
CA LEU A 275 -22.45 6.98 21.53
C LEU A 275 -22.61 8.38 20.94
N GLN A 276 -23.83 8.77 20.56
CA GLN A 276 -24.15 10.13 20.08
C GLN A 276 -23.95 11.18 21.17
N GLN A 277 -24.36 10.89 22.41
CA GLN A 277 -24.23 11.81 23.54
C GLN A 277 -22.78 12.05 23.95
N ILE A 278 -21.93 11.02 23.85
CA ILE A 278 -20.49 11.11 24.18
C ILE A 278 -19.70 11.75 23.03
N GLY A 279 -20.35 12.07 21.90
CA GLY A 279 -19.69 12.60 20.71
C GLY A 279 -18.76 11.59 20.04
N GLN A 280 -18.85 10.28 20.31
CA GLN A 280 -17.98 9.27 19.69
C GLN A 280 -18.40 8.91 18.26
N THR A 281 -19.38 9.61 17.71
CA THR A 281 -19.78 9.60 16.30
C THR A 281 -19.25 10.87 15.65
N PHE A 282 -18.19 10.79 14.85
CA PHE A 282 -17.71 11.92 14.08
C PHE A 282 -17.84 11.63 12.58
N GLU A 283 -18.50 12.55 11.90
CA GLU A 283 -18.60 12.65 10.45
C GLU A 283 -17.21 12.76 9.82
N THR A 284 -17.01 11.96 8.75
CA THR A 284 -15.95 12.00 7.73
C THR A 284 -14.55 12.48 8.12
#